data_AF-A0A7G3APL8-F1
#
_entry.id   AF-A0A7G3APL8-F1
#
_cell.length_a   1.000
_cell.length_b   1.000
_cell.length_c   1.000
_cell.angle_alpha   90.00
_cell.angle_beta   90.00
_cell.angle_gamma   90.00
#
_symmetry.space_group_name_H-M   'P 1'
#
loop_
_entity.id
_entity.type
_entity.pdbx_description
1 polymer ?
#
loop_
_entity_poly.entity_id
_entity_poly.type
_entity_poly.pdbx_seq_one_letter_code
_entity_poly.pdbx_strand_id
1 'polypeptide(L)'
;MPTPHRQSHVLVVLLGALIILNTVQVMLGAQDDLDSGQGESRIATIVLTSDVQAAIDQVLQNPGASSPLDQPDFNPTDYINQLFPNEQSLSNIDDVIAKMECEVGVIDDNIRSVVRGQTNTGQDGRKALEDAQRTIMQLSSQITEIKTRAEKTEDMVKEITRDIKQLDSAKKNLTSAITTLNHLHMLVGGVESLTKLAEKRLYGEVLNPLQAITEVNHHFQQFSEVAHIKTLSDKVAQIHAELATQITEDFKNVFTPGQQNTVKMSLSQLADACRVVSVLEPKVKRDLLKWFINLQLQEYVQLFHENQDIAWLDKIDKRYAWIK
;
A
#
# COMPACT_ATOMS: atom_id res chain seq x y z
N MET A 1 9.10 15.71 -13.67
CA MET A 1 9.36 14.95 -12.43
C MET A 1 8.49 15.54 -11.33
N PRO A 2 7.46 14.84 -10.81
CA PRO A 2 6.70 15.33 -9.68
C PRO A 2 7.53 15.11 -8.39
N THR A 3 7.55 16.12 -7.55
CA THR A 3 8.37 16.18 -6.33
C THR A 3 7.93 15.14 -5.29
N PRO A 4 8.87 14.46 -4.60
CA PRO A 4 8.56 13.38 -3.64
C PRO A 4 7.73 13.83 -2.43
N HIS A 5 7.61 15.14 -2.20
CA HIS A 5 6.89 15.70 -1.07
C HIS A 5 5.36 15.57 -1.17
N ARG A 6 4.82 15.52 -2.40
CA ARG A 6 3.37 15.44 -2.63
C ARG A 6 2.81 14.01 -2.52
N GLN A 7 3.63 13.00 -2.81
CA GLN A 7 3.23 11.59 -2.64
C GLN A 7 3.18 11.17 -1.17
N SER A 8 4.10 11.67 -0.35
CA SER A 8 4.12 11.38 1.09
C SER A 8 2.86 11.90 1.80
N HIS A 9 2.40 13.10 1.43
CA HIS A 9 1.20 13.70 2.02
C HIS A 9 -0.09 12.93 1.68
N VAL A 10 -0.19 12.40 0.46
CA VAL A 10 -1.32 11.56 0.03
C VAL A 10 -1.30 10.21 0.73
N LEU A 11 -0.11 9.63 0.93
CA LEU A 11 0.05 8.37 1.66
C LEU A 11 -0.36 8.50 3.12
N VAL A 12 0.04 9.59 3.78
CA VAL A 12 -0.30 9.86 5.20
C VAL A 12 -1.82 10.06 5.38
N VAL A 13 -2.48 10.75 4.44
CA VAL A 13 -3.94 10.94 4.47
C VAL A 13 -4.67 9.61 4.25
N LEU A 14 -4.18 8.74 3.35
CA LEU A 14 -4.75 7.41 3.10
C LEU A 14 -4.57 6.45 4.28
N LEU A 15 -3.39 6.45 4.92
CA LEU A 15 -3.14 5.68 6.14
C LEU A 15 -4.04 6.12 7.30
N GLY A 16 -4.25 7.43 7.45
CA GLY A 16 -5.19 7.97 8.44
C GLY A 16 -6.63 7.51 8.21
N ALA A 17 -7.09 7.53 6.95
CA ALA A 17 -8.43 7.05 6.59
C ALA A 17 -8.62 5.54 6.83
N LEU A 18 -7.61 4.72 6.55
CA LEU A 18 -7.64 3.27 6.79
C LEU A 18 -7.72 2.90 8.28
N ILE A 19 -6.99 3.63 9.14
CA ILE A 19 -7.03 3.41 10.59
C ILE A 19 -8.42 3.74 11.14
N ILE A 20 -9.03 4.82 10.66
CA ILE A 20 -10.39 5.22 11.07
C ILE A 20 -11.41 4.19 10.59
N LEU A 21 -11.32 3.69 9.35
CA LEU A 21 -12.20 2.63 8.84
C LEU A 21 -12.08 1.34 9.67
N ASN A 22 -10.86 0.92 10.00
CA ASN A 22 -10.65 -0.31 10.77
C ASN A 22 -11.18 -0.19 12.20
N THR A 23 -11.09 1.00 12.80
CA THR A 23 -11.62 1.28 14.15
C THR A 23 -13.16 1.30 14.15
N VAL A 24 -13.77 1.83 13.09
CA VAL A 24 -15.23 1.85 12.91
C VAL A 24 -15.79 0.46 12.59
N GLN A 25 -15.08 -0.35 11.80
CA GLN A 25 -15.43 -1.74 11.51
C GLN A 25 -15.41 -2.62 12.77
N VAL A 26 -14.42 -2.44 13.65
CA VAL A 26 -14.31 -3.16 14.93
C VAL A 26 -15.42 -2.73 15.90
N MET A 27 -15.88 -1.47 15.84
CA MET A 27 -17.01 -0.98 16.63
C MET A 27 -18.38 -1.46 16.11
N LEU A 28 -18.53 -1.63 14.79
CA LEU A 28 -19.78 -2.09 14.17
C LEU A 28 -19.94 -3.62 14.19
N GLY A 29 -18.84 -4.38 14.22
CA GLY A 29 -18.86 -5.84 14.30
C GLY A 29 -19.28 -6.43 15.65
N ALA A 30 -19.64 -5.60 16.63
CA ALA A 30 -20.05 -6.02 17.99
C ALA A 30 -21.57 -5.95 18.24
N GLN A 31 -22.39 -5.69 17.21
CA GLN A 31 -23.82 -5.41 17.40
C GLN A 31 -24.72 -6.06 16.34
N ASP A 32 -24.58 -7.37 16.17
CA ASP A 32 -25.57 -8.22 15.50
C ASP A 32 -25.83 -9.42 16.40
N ASP A 33 -26.69 -9.24 17.41
CA ASP A 33 -27.47 -10.35 17.97
C ASP A 33 -28.74 -9.80 18.66
N LEU A 34 -29.88 -10.21 18.07
CA LEU A 34 -31.21 -10.38 18.64
C LEU A 34 -32.20 -9.20 18.61
N ASP A 35 -32.98 -9.19 17.52
CA ASP A 35 -34.34 -8.65 17.42
C ASP A 35 -35.39 -9.74 17.82
N SER A 36 -36.59 -9.26 18.13
CA SER A 36 -37.91 -9.89 18.13
C SER A 36 -38.55 -10.29 19.48
N GLY A 37 -39.34 -9.35 20.03
CA GLY A 37 -40.34 -9.60 21.07
C GLY A 37 -41.59 -8.75 20.81
N GLN A 38 -42.69 -9.42 20.46
CA GLN A 38 -43.96 -8.87 20.02
C GLN A 38 -44.63 -7.94 21.04
N GLY A 39 -45.40 -6.97 20.53
CA GLY A 39 -46.24 -6.09 21.32
C GLY A 39 -47.42 -6.82 21.96
N GLU A 40 -47.57 -6.65 23.27
CA GLU A 40 -48.84 -6.76 23.98
C GLU A 40 -48.95 -5.57 24.93
N SER A 41 -50.03 -4.81 24.79
CA SER A 41 -50.45 -3.78 25.73
C SER A 41 -50.81 -4.45 27.07
N ARG A 42 -49.85 -4.52 27.98
CA ARG A 42 -50.08 -4.86 29.39
C ARG A 42 -49.96 -3.57 30.19
N ILE A 43 -51.01 -3.21 30.92
CA ILE A 43 -50.91 -2.24 32.00
C ILE A 43 -49.87 -2.83 32.95
N ALA A 44 -48.64 -2.33 32.88
CA ALA A 44 -47.53 -2.83 33.68
C ALA A 44 -47.87 -2.56 35.14
N THR A 45 -48.16 -3.61 35.90
CA THR A 45 -48.09 -3.54 37.36
C THR A 45 -46.65 -3.14 37.68
N ILE A 46 -46.48 -1.92 38.20
CA ILE A 46 -45.17 -1.42 38.62
C ILE A 46 -44.75 -2.29 39.82
N VAL A 47 -43.92 -3.31 39.56
CA VAL A 47 -43.28 -4.10 40.61
C VAL A 47 -42.06 -3.31 41.06
N LEU A 48 -42.19 -2.62 42.17
CA LEU A 48 -41.09 -1.87 42.78
C LEU A 48 -40.08 -2.88 43.35
N THR A 49 -38.81 -2.76 42.96
CA THR A 49 -37.69 -3.58 43.47
C THR A 49 -37.57 -3.40 45.00
N SER A 50 -37.08 -4.40 45.75
CA SER A 50 -37.00 -4.32 47.22
C SER A 50 -36.25 -3.09 47.72
N ASP A 51 -35.25 -2.62 46.96
CA ASP A 51 -34.46 -1.43 47.29
C ASP A 51 -35.28 -0.14 47.14
N VAL A 52 -36.17 -0.09 46.15
CA VAL A 52 -37.09 1.03 45.95
C VAL A 52 -38.18 1.02 47.02
N GLN A 53 -38.68 -0.17 47.38
CA GLN A 53 -39.63 -0.34 48.47
C GLN A 53 -39.02 0.11 49.81
N ALA A 54 -37.79 -0.31 50.10
CA ALA A 54 -37.06 0.09 51.30
C ALA A 54 -36.76 1.59 51.33
N ALA A 55 -36.43 2.20 50.19
CA ALA A 55 -36.24 3.64 50.10
C ALA A 55 -37.55 4.42 50.30
N ILE A 56 -38.68 3.90 49.79
CA ILE A 56 -40.02 4.48 50.03
C ILE A 56 -40.37 4.39 51.51
N ASP A 57 -40.18 3.23 52.13
CA ASP A 57 -40.40 3.04 53.57
C ASP A 57 -39.50 3.95 54.41
N GLN A 58 -38.25 4.16 53.99
CA GLN A 58 -37.31 5.05 54.68
C GLN A 58 -37.65 6.54 54.54
N VAL A 59 -38.24 6.96 53.42
CA VAL A 59 -38.72 8.33 53.19
C VAL A 59 -40.03 8.60 53.94
N LEU A 60 -40.93 7.61 53.99
CA LEU A 60 -42.16 7.67 54.78
C LEU A 60 -41.85 7.65 56.29
N GLN A 61 -40.81 6.92 56.71
CA GLN A 61 -40.33 6.84 58.09
C GLN A 61 -39.26 7.90 58.41
N ASN A 62 -39.46 9.15 57.98
CA ASN A 62 -38.56 10.22 58.41
C ASN A 62 -38.74 10.43 59.94
N PRO A 63 -37.72 10.22 60.81
CA PRO A 63 -37.89 10.10 62.26
C PRO A 63 -38.23 11.41 63.02
N GLY A 64 -38.55 12.48 62.30
CA GLY A 64 -38.83 13.80 62.87
C GLY A 64 -40.27 14.04 63.32
N ALA A 65 -41.22 13.19 62.91
CA ALA A 65 -42.63 13.32 63.30
C ALA A 65 -43.31 11.96 63.26
N SER A 66 -43.02 11.09 64.22
CA SER A 66 -43.92 9.96 64.51
C SER A 66 -45.08 10.52 65.33
N SER A 67 -46.03 11.18 64.66
CA SER A 67 -47.30 11.45 65.30
C SER A 67 -47.96 10.09 65.59
N PRO A 68 -48.57 9.88 66.77
CA PRO A 68 -49.41 8.70 67.01
C PRO A 68 -50.49 8.52 65.92
N LEU A 69 -50.84 9.62 65.23
CA LEU A 69 -51.76 9.67 64.10
C LEU A 69 -51.25 8.98 62.81
N ASP A 70 -49.94 8.80 62.67
CA ASP A 70 -49.30 8.23 61.46
C ASP A 70 -49.08 6.70 61.58
N GLN A 71 -49.50 6.10 62.70
CA GLN A 71 -49.35 4.66 62.93
C GLN A 71 -50.47 3.86 62.23
N PRO A 72 -50.13 2.72 61.60
CA PRO A 72 -51.10 1.88 60.89
C PRO A 72 -52.16 1.24 61.81
N ASP A 73 -51.90 1.18 63.13
CA ASP A 73 -52.74 0.64 64.19
C ASP A 73 -53.33 1.72 65.11
N PHE A 74 -53.47 2.96 64.61
CA PHE A 74 -53.99 4.09 65.38
C PHE A 74 -55.33 3.78 66.10
N ASN A 75 -55.30 3.83 67.44
CA ASN A 75 -56.50 3.71 68.28
C ASN A 75 -56.94 5.09 68.79
N PRO A 76 -58.08 5.62 68.31
CA PRO A 76 -58.55 6.94 68.70
C PRO A 76 -58.90 7.02 70.20
N THR A 77 -59.34 5.92 70.81
CA THR A 77 -59.72 5.89 72.23
C THR A 77 -58.49 5.98 73.13
N ASP A 78 -57.43 5.26 72.80
CA ASP A 78 -56.17 5.31 73.57
C ASP A 78 -55.48 6.67 73.42
N TYR A 79 -55.56 7.27 72.23
CA TYR A 79 -55.02 8.60 71.96
C TYR A 79 -55.77 9.69 72.73
N ILE A 80 -57.10 9.65 72.74
CA ILE A 80 -57.94 10.58 73.54
C ILE A 80 -57.66 10.42 75.04
N ASN A 81 -57.55 9.17 75.52
CA ASN A 81 -57.24 8.90 76.92
C ASN A 81 -55.81 9.33 77.32
N GLN A 82 -54.86 9.37 76.37
CA GLN A 82 -53.53 9.94 76.58
C GLN A 82 -53.55 11.48 76.62
N LEU A 83 -54.39 12.12 75.80
CA LEU A 83 -54.54 13.58 75.78
C LEU A 83 -55.32 14.10 77.00
N PHE A 84 -56.29 13.33 77.50
CA PHE A 84 -57.13 13.68 78.66
C PHE A 84 -57.17 12.55 79.71
N PRO A 85 -56.11 12.36 80.52
CA PRO A 85 -56.04 11.24 81.48
C PRO A 85 -56.96 11.39 82.71
N ASN A 86 -57.40 12.61 83.01
CA ASN A 86 -58.26 12.91 84.15
C ASN A 86 -59.19 14.10 83.86
N GLU A 87 -60.24 14.27 84.67
CA GLU A 87 -61.27 15.31 84.50
C GLU A 87 -60.71 16.75 84.55
N GLN A 88 -59.59 16.97 85.24
CA GLN A 88 -58.92 18.27 85.31
C GLN A 88 -58.24 18.65 83.96
N SER A 89 -57.90 17.67 83.12
CA SER A 89 -57.27 17.90 81.82
C SER A 89 -58.25 18.42 80.77
N LEU A 90 -59.56 18.24 80.99
CA LEU A 90 -60.63 18.75 80.13
C LEU A 90 -60.73 20.28 80.13
N SER A 91 -60.08 20.98 81.07
CA SER A 91 -60.01 22.44 81.07
C SER A 91 -59.23 23.00 79.86
N ASN A 92 -58.36 22.19 79.25
CA ASN A 92 -57.50 22.59 78.13
C ASN A 92 -58.01 22.06 76.78
N ILE A 93 -59.27 21.63 76.72
CA ILE A 93 -59.85 20.99 75.53
C ILE A 93 -59.87 21.93 74.33
N ASP A 94 -60.18 23.21 74.55
CA ASP A 94 -60.23 24.23 73.51
C ASP A 94 -58.84 24.48 72.90
N ASP A 95 -57.78 24.46 73.73
CA ASP A 95 -56.39 24.60 73.28
C ASP A 95 -55.94 23.40 72.43
N VAL A 96 -56.36 22.19 72.81
CA VAL A 96 -56.05 20.96 72.07
C VAL A 96 -56.82 20.90 70.74
N ILE A 97 -58.08 21.33 70.72
CA ILE A 97 -58.88 21.45 69.50
C ILE A 97 -58.24 22.49 68.57
N ALA A 98 -57.90 23.68 69.06
CA ALA A 98 -57.25 24.73 68.27
C ALA A 98 -55.89 24.24 67.71
N LYS A 99 -55.15 23.46 68.48
CA LYS A 99 -53.90 22.82 68.02
C LYS A 99 -54.16 21.81 66.90
N MET A 100 -55.16 20.93 67.04
CA MET A 100 -55.52 19.96 65.99
C MET A 100 -56.03 20.65 64.72
N GLU A 101 -56.87 21.68 64.84
CA GLU A 101 -57.36 22.45 63.69
C GLU A 101 -56.21 23.15 62.96
N CYS A 102 -55.22 23.66 63.69
CA CYS A 102 -54.00 24.21 63.13
C CYS A 102 -53.16 23.13 62.42
N GLU A 103 -52.98 21.96 63.04
CA GLU A 103 -52.25 20.82 62.45
C GLU A 103 -52.93 20.32 61.17
N VAL A 104 -54.26 20.22 61.14
CA VAL A 104 -55.05 19.89 59.94
C VAL A 104 -54.82 20.94 58.84
N GLY A 105 -54.86 22.23 59.18
CA GLY A 105 -54.58 23.30 58.22
C GLY A 105 -53.17 23.23 57.62
N VAL A 106 -52.16 22.95 58.45
CA VAL A 106 -50.77 22.77 58.01
C VAL A 106 -50.62 21.54 57.10
N ILE A 107 -51.26 20.42 57.44
CA ILE A 107 -51.23 19.20 56.62
C ILE A 107 -51.92 19.44 55.28
N ASP A 108 -53.08 20.09 55.24
CA ASP A 108 -53.79 20.42 53.99
C ASP A 108 -52.96 21.33 53.08
N ASP A 109 -52.26 22.32 53.65
CA ASP A 109 -51.37 23.20 52.90
C ASP A 109 -50.14 22.44 52.38
N ASN A 110 -49.58 21.52 53.17
CA ASN A 110 -48.50 20.62 52.74
C ASN A 110 -48.94 19.68 51.63
N ILE A 111 -50.11 19.04 51.75
CA ILE A 111 -50.70 18.18 50.70
C ILE A 111 -50.89 18.99 49.42
N ARG A 112 -51.47 20.19 49.51
CA ARG A 112 -51.69 21.05 48.35
C ARG A 112 -50.38 21.45 47.67
N SER A 113 -49.34 21.75 48.46
CA SER A 113 -48.01 22.05 47.96
C SER A 113 -47.38 20.85 47.23
N VAL A 114 -47.40 19.67 47.84
CA VAL A 114 -46.83 18.44 47.27
C VAL A 114 -47.56 18.00 46.01
N VAL A 115 -48.90 18.04 45.99
CA VAL A 115 -49.71 17.66 44.82
C VAL A 115 -49.45 18.59 43.63
N ARG A 116 -49.31 19.91 43.88
CA ARG A 116 -48.94 20.88 42.84
C ARG A 116 -47.50 20.66 42.36
N GLY A 117 -46.57 20.40 43.27
CA GLY A 117 -45.17 20.06 42.94
C GLY A 117 -45.08 18.82 42.06
N GLN A 118 -45.74 17.73 42.44
CA GLN A 118 -45.81 16.48 41.66
C GLN A 118 -46.41 16.67 40.28
N THR A 119 -47.50 17.45 40.16
CA THR A 119 -48.15 17.70 38.86
C THR A 119 -47.22 18.47 37.91
N ASN A 120 -46.52 19.49 38.42
CA ASN A 120 -45.57 20.28 37.62
C ASN A 120 -44.34 19.45 37.26
N THR A 121 -43.71 18.75 38.21
CA THR A 121 -42.55 17.90 37.95
C THR A 121 -42.87 16.75 36.98
N GLY A 122 -44.07 16.17 37.07
CA GLY A 122 -44.52 15.14 36.13
C GLY A 122 -44.71 15.68 34.70
N GLN A 123 -45.28 16.88 34.55
CA GLN A 123 -45.39 17.53 33.23
C GLN A 123 -44.03 17.92 32.66
N ASP A 124 -43.13 18.48 33.47
CA ASP A 124 -41.80 18.88 33.04
C ASP A 124 -40.92 17.67 32.69
N GLY A 125 -41.00 16.59 33.47
CA GLY A 125 -40.34 15.33 33.15
C GLY A 125 -40.82 14.74 31.83
N ARG A 126 -42.14 14.82 31.55
CA ARG A 126 -42.70 14.32 30.30
C ARG A 126 -42.28 15.15 29.09
N LYS A 127 -42.24 16.48 29.22
CA LYS A 127 -41.67 17.37 28.19
C LYS A 127 -40.19 17.12 27.94
N ALA A 128 -39.40 16.98 29.00
CA ALA A 128 -37.97 16.70 28.88
C ALA A 128 -37.71 15.35 28.17
N LEU A 129 -38.55 14.34 28.43
CA LEU A 129 -38.49 13.06 27.74
C LEU A 129 -38.86 13.17 26.26
N GLU A 130 -39.94 13.90 25.93
CA GLU A 130 -40.35 14.15 24.54
C GLU A 130 -39.26 14.91 23.76
N ASP A 131 -38.63 15.90 24.39
CA ASP A 131 -37.54 16.66 23.79
C ASP A 131 -36.30 15.78 23.58
N ALA A 132 -35.92 14.98 24.58
CA ALA A 132 -34.82 14.01 24.45
C ALA A 132 -35.08 12.99 23.33
N GLN A 133 -36.30 12.45 23.24
CA GLN A 133 -36.69 11.52 22.18
C GLN A 133 -36.58 12.18 20.80
N ARG A 134 -37.02 13.44 20.66
CA ARG A 134 -36.89 14.19 19.41
C ARG A 134 -35.43 14.39 19.02
N THR A 135 -34.58 14.77 19.97
CA THR A 135 -33.14 14.93 19.73
C THR A 135 -32.47 13.61 19.32
N ILE A 136 -32.84 12.49 19.96
CA ILE A 136 -32.33 11.15 19.61
C ILE A 136 -32.74 10.77 18.19
N MET A 137 -34.00 10.99 17.80
CA MET A 137 -34.47 10.73 16.43
C MET A 137 -33.71 11.55 15.40
N GLN A 138 -33.46 12.83 15.70
CA GLN A 138 -32.67 13.70 14.83
C GLN A 138 -31.22 13.23 14.70
N LEU A 139 -30.58 12.83 15.81
CA LEU A 139 -29.23 12.27 15.80
C LEU A 139 -29.16 10.97 15.00
N SER A 140 -30.13 10.06 15.18
CA SER A 140 -30.21 8.82 14.40
C SER A 140 -30.31 9.09 12.91
N SER A 141 -31.12 10.10 12.51
CA SER A 141 -31.22 10.52 11.11
C SER A 141 -29.89 11.07 10.60
N GLN A 142 -29.22 11.93 11.36
CA GLN A 142 -27.93 12.50 10.97
C GLN A 142 -26.83 11.43 10.85
N ILE A 143 -26.78 10.47 11.76
CA ILE A 143 -25.85 9.34 11.70
C ILE A 143 -26.08 8.52 10.43
N THR A 144 -27.35 8.26 10.09
CA THR A 144 -27.71 7.52 8.87
C THR A 144 -27.30 8.28 7.61
N GLU A 145 -27.49 9.60 7.58
CA GLU A 145 -27.06 10.45 6.48
C GLU A 145 -25.53 10.45 6.33
N ILE A 146 -24.80 10.61 7.44
CA ILE A 146 -23.33 10.58 7.46
C ILE A 146 -22.82 9.22 6.96
N LYS A 147 -23.42 8.11 7.42
CA LYS A 147 -23.08 6.76 6.95
C LYS A 147 -23.28 6.63 5.44
N THR A 148 -24.45 7.01 4.94
CA THR A 148 -24.76 6.95 3.50
C THR A 148 -23.80 7.82 2.67
N ARG A 149 -23.42 8.99 3.18
CA ARG A 149 -22.46 9.87 2.53
C ARG A 149 -21.04 9.30 2.56
N ALA A 150 -20.65 8.64 3.66
CA ALA A 150 -19.37 7.98 3.78
C ALA A 150 -19.25 6.81 2.79
N GLU A 151 -20.28 5.97 2.67
CA GLU A 151 -20.35 4.88 1.69
C GLU A 151 -20.20 5.39 0.25
N LYS A 152 -20.96 6.43 -0.13
CA LYS A 152 -20.82 7.07 -1.45
C LYS A 152 -19.43 7.65 -1.69
N THR A 153 -18.81 8.21 -0.65
CA THR A 153 -17.45 8.76 -0.75
C THR A 153 -16.41 7.65 -0.91
N GLU A 154 -16.58 6.54 -0.20
CA GLU A 154 -15.72 5.36 -0.32
C GLU A 154 -15.79 4.79 -1.74
N ASP A 155 -16.98 4.61 -2.30
CA ASP A 155 -17.17 4.11 -3.66
C ASP A 155 -16.54 5.04 -4.71
N MET A 156 -16.71 6.35 -4.55
CA MET A 156 -16.07 7.35 -5.41
C MET A 156 -14.53 7.27 -5.32
N VAL A 157 -13.97 7.12 -4.13
CA VAL A 157 -12.52 6.98 -3.94
C VAL A 157 -12.00 5.66 -4.53
N LYS A 158 -12.74 4.56 -4.40
CA LYS A 158 -12.42 3.28 -5.04
C LYS A 158 -12.37 3.41 -6.57
N GLU A 159 -13.31 4.14 -7.16
CA GLU A 159 -13.31 4.40 -8.59
C GLU A 159 -12.12 5.25 -9.02
N ILE A 160 -11.86 6.37 -8.33
CA ILE A 160 -10.70 7.24 -8.61
C ILE A 160 -9.39 6.46 -8.53
N THR A 161 -9.22 5.62 -7.51
CA THR A 161 -8.00 4.83 -7.33
C THR A 161 -7.85 3.73 -8.39
N ARG A 162 -8.95 3.12 -8.83
CA ARG A 162 -8.95 2.20 -9.98
C ARG A 162 -8.49 2.90 -11.25
N ASP A 163 -9.02 4.08 -11.53
CA ASP A 163 -8.71 4.85 -12.74
C ASP A 163 -7.24 5.33 -12.73
N ILE A 164 -6.72 5.75 -11.57
CA ILE A 164 -5.30 6.07 -11.40
C ILE A 164 -4.41 4.87 -11.70
N LYS A 165 -4.78 3.67 -11.22
CA LYS A 165 -4.03 2.44 -11.49
C LYS A 165 -4.05 2.06 -12.98
N GLN A 166 -5.19 2.24 -13.64
CA GLN A 166 -5.31 2.02 -15.08
C GLN A 166 -4.44 3.01 -15.86
N LEU A 167 -4.45 4.28 -15.47
CA LEU A 167 -3.62 5.33 -16.08
C LEU A 167 -2.12 5.03 -15.90
N ASP A 168 -1.69 4.57 -14.73
CA ASP A 168 -0.29 4.21 -14.48
C ASP A 168 0.14 3.01 -15.34
N SER A 169 -0.74 2.00 -15.46
CA SER A 169 -0.52 0.85 -16.33
C SER A 169 -0.40 1.28 -17.79
N ALA A 170 -1.29 2.18 -18.26
CA ALA A 170 -1.24 2.73 -19.61
C ALA A 170 0.06 3.52 -19.85
N LYS A 171 0.47 4.36 -18.89
CA LYS A 171 1.71 5.13 -18.96
C LYS A 171 2.94 4.21 -19.02
N LYS A 172 2.97 3.15 -18.21
CA LYS A 172 4.06 2.15 -18.22
C LYS A 172 4.14 1.45 -19.58
N ASN A 173 3.00 1.01 -20.11
CA ASN A 173 2.93 0.35 -21.42
C ASN A 173 3.37 1.30 -22.54
N LEU A 174 2.92 2.56 -22.52
CA LEU A 174 3.34 3.57 -23.50
C LEU A 174 4.84 3.86 -23.41
N THR A 175 5.39 4.00 -22.21
CA THR A 175 6.83 4.22 -22.01
C THR A 175 7.63 3.04 -22.54
N SER A 176 7.20 1.81 -22.22
CA SER A 176 7.82 0.59 -22.74
C SER A 176 7.74 0.51 -24.27
N ALA A 177 6.61 0.88 -24.87
CA ALA A 177 6.46 0.92 -26.32
C ALA A 177 7.38 1.96 -26.98
N ILE A 178 7.48 3.17 -26.40
CA ILE A 178 8.38 4.22 -26.89
C ILE A 178 9.84 3.77 -26.80
N THR A 179 10.28 3.20 -25.67
CA THR A 179 11.64 2.68 -25.52
C THR A 179 11.94 1.58 -26.53
N THR A 180 11.01 0.64 -26.70
CA THR A 180 11.16 -0.46 -27.66
C THR A 180 11.25 0.07 -29.09
N LEU A 181 10.42 1.05 -29.45
CA LEU A 181 10.45 1.67 -30.76
C LEU A 181 11.77 2.42 -31.01
N ASN A 182 12.26 3.15 -30.02
CA ASN A 182 13.56 3.83 -30.11
C ASN A 182 14.71 2.84 -30.30
N HIS A 183 14.71 1.74 -29.54
CA HIS A 183 15.71 0.68 -29.71
C HIS A 183 15.60 0.02 -31.09
N LEU A 184 14.38 -0.18 -31.61
CA LEU A 184 14.18 -0.73 -32.95
C LEU A 184 14.73 0.23 -34.02
N HIS A 185 14.45 1.52 -33.89
CA HIS A 185 15.00 2.55 -34.78
C HIS A 185 16.54 2.56 -34.74
N MET A 186 17.14 2.49 -33.55
CA MET A 186 18.59 2.35 -33.38
C MET A 186 19.13 1.08 -34.04
N LEU A 187 18.43 -0.05 -33.91
CA LEU A 187 18.85 -1.32 -34.49
C LEU A 187 18.82 -1.29 -36.02
N VAL A 188 17.75 -0.76 -36.62
CA VAL A 188 17.60 -0.63 -38.08
C VAL A 188 18.66 0.32 -38.65
N GLY A 189 18.73 1.56 -38.17
CA GLY A 189 19.72 2.54 -38.65
C GLY A 189 21.15 2.14 -38.33
N GLY A 190 21.34 1.45 -37.21
CA GLY A 190 22.62 0.90 -36.80
C GLY A 190 23.14 -0.19 -37.75
N VAL A 191 22.30 -1.14 -38.13
CA VAL A 191 22.66 -2.19 -39.10
C VAL A 191 23.04 -1.57 -40.44
N GLU A 192 22.27 -0.61 -40.95
CA GLU A 192 22.60 0.08 -42.21
C GLU A 192 23.94 0.84 -42.14
N SER A 193 24.20 1.50 -41.00
CA SER A 193 25.46 2.21 -40.78
C SER A 193 26.65 1.24 -40.68
N LEU A 194 26.49 0.15 -39.93
CA LEU A 194 27.52 -0.88 -39.78
C LEU A 194 27.87 -1.53 -41.13
N THR A 195 26.89 -1.86 -41.96
CA THR A 195 27.15 -2.40 -43.31
C THR A 195 28.01 -1.43 -44.12
N LYS A 196 27.67 -0.13 -44.15
CA LYS A 196 28.45 0.89 -44.87
C LYS A 196 29.86 1.07 -44.32
N LEU A 197 30.04 1.00 -42.99
CA LEU A 197 31.35 1.13 -42.36
C LEU A 197 32.22 -0.11 -42.59
N ALA A 198 31.63 -1.31 -42.58
CA ALA A 198 32.30 -2.57 -42.89
C ALA A 198 32.78 -2.61 -44.35
N GLU A 199 31.93 -2.19 -45.30
CA GLU A 199 32.28 -2.06 -46.72
C GLU A 199 33.50 -1.14 -46.93
N LYS A 200 33.54 -0.01 -46.21
CA LYS A 200 34.64 0.97 -46.29
C LYS A 200 35.87 0.60 -45.47
N ARG A 201 35.84 -0.51 -44.73
CA ARG A 201 36.93 -0.99 -43.85
C ARG A 201 37.35 0.01 -42.77
N LEU A 202 36.42 0.83 -42.27
CA LEU A 202 36.68 1.85 -41.25
C LEU A 202 36.58 1.26 -39.83
N TYR A 203 37.49 0.35 -39.48
CA TYR A 203 37.44 -0.41 -38.23
C TYR A 203 37.40 0.45 -36.96
N GLY A 204 38.07 1.61 -36.96
CA GLY A 204 38.05 2.53 -35.81
C GLY A 204 36.66 3.09 -35.50
N GLU A 205 35.83 3.30 -36.52
CA GLU A 205 34.46 3.82 -36.36
C GLU A 205 33.43 2.71 -36.14
N VAL A 206 33.74 1.46 -36.50
CA VAL A 206 32.85 0.30 -36.33
C VAL A 206 32.69 -0.10 -34.87
N LEU A 207 33.72 0.11 -34.03
CA LEU A 207 33.78 -0.41 -32.67
C LEU A 207 32.58 -0.02 -31.79
N ASN A 208 32.31 1.29 -31.66
CA ASN A 208 31.26 1.78 -30.77
C ASN A 208 29.84 1.42 -31.26
N PRO A 209 29.49 1.62 -32.55
CA PRO A 209 28.22 1.18 -33.08
C PRO A 209 28.02 -0.33 -32.95
N LEU A 210 29.05 -1.16 -33.20
CA LEU A 210 28.95 -2.61 -33.11
C LEU A 210 28.59 -3.06 -31.69
N GLN A 211 29.22 -2.49 -30.67
CA GLN A 211 28.90 -2.77 -29.26
C GLN A 211 27.45 -2.37 -28.93
N ALA A 212 27.07 -1.13 -29.27
CA ALA A 212 25.73 -0.62 -28.97
C ALA A 212 24.63 -1.45 -29.66
N ILE A 213 24.84 -1.82 -30.91
CA ILE A 213 23.89 -2.62 -31.69
C ILE A 213 23.81 -4.05 -31.18
N THR A 214 24.94 -4.63 -30.75
CA THR A 214 24.95 -5.97 -30.15
C THR A 214 24.16 -6.00 -28.84
N GLU A 215 24.31 -4.98 -27.99
CA GLU A 215 23.55 -4.83 -26.74
C GLU A 215 22.04 -4.63 -27.01
N VAL A 216 21.70 -3.78 -27.97
CA VAL A 216 20.30 -3.58 -28.38
C VAL A 216 19.71 -4.87 -28.96
N ASN A 217 20.46 -5.60 -29.79
CA ASN A 217 20.01 -6.87 -30.37
C ASN A 217 19.73 -7.93 -29.30
N HIS A 218 20.50 -7.94 -28.20
CA HIS A 218 20.25 -8.85 -27.08
C HIS A 218 18.87 -8.62 -26.45
N HIS A 219 18.48 -7.37 -26.23
CA HIS A 219 17.14 -7.01 -25.73
C HIS A 219 16.00 -7.45 -26.66
N PHE A 220 16.27 -7.62 -27.96
CA PHE A 220 15.29 -8.07 -28.95
C PHE A 220 15.18 -9.59 -29.12
N GLN A 221 15.99 -10.39 -28.42
CA GLN A 221 15.91 -11.85 -28.49
C GLN A 221 14.55 -12.39 -28.03
N GLN A 222 13.90 -11.72 -27.06
CA GLN A 222 12.56 -12.05 -26.60
C GLN A 222 11.47 -11.82 -27.67
N PHE A 223 11.75 -11.03 -28.71
CA PHE A 223 10.83 -10.75 -29.82
C PHE A 223 11.18 -11.55 -31.09
N SER A 224 11.93 -12.65 -30.95
CA SER A 224 12.40 -13.49 -32.05
C SER A 224 11.31 -14.15 -32.89
N GLU A 225 10.08 -14.22 -32.36
CA GLU A 225 8.89 -14.69 -33.10
C GLU A 225 8.49 -13.74 -34.24
N VAL A 226 8.88 -12.47 -34.15
CA VAL A 226 8.60 -11.47 -35.19
C VAL A 226 9.62 -11.64 -36.32
N ALA A 227 9.16 -12.12 -37.47
CA ALA A 227 10.02 -12.43 -38.63
C ALA A 227 10.95 -11.27 -39.06
N HIS A 228 10.47 -10.02 -39.01
CA HIS A 228 11.27 -8.85 -39.36
C HIS A 228 12.41 -8.58 -38.36
N ILE A 229 12.16 -8.73 -37.06
CA ILE A 229 13.18 -8.58 -36.02
C ILE A 229 14.20 -9.70 -36.13
N LYS A 230 13.75 -10.92 -36.39
CA LYS A 230 14.63 -12.06 -36.66
C LYS A 230 15.56 -11.78 -37.85
N THR A 231 15.01 -11.27 -38.96
CA THR A 231 15.81 -10.91 -40.15
C THR A 231 16.86 -9.85 -39.81
N LEU A 232 16.53 -8.90 -38.94
CA LEU A 232 17.47 -7.86 -38.51
C LEU A 232 18.57 -8.41 -37.59
N SER A 233 18.22 -9.32 -36.66
CA SER A 233 19.18 -10.04 -35.83
C SER A 233 20.11 -10.92 -36.68
N ASP A 234 19.57 -11.61 -37.68
CA ASP A 234 20.35 -12.42 -38.62
C ASP A 234 21.33 -11.54 -39.42
N LYS A 235 20.91 -10.33 -39.84
CA LYS A 235 21.82 -9.34 -40.46
C LYS A 235 22.92 -8.88 -39.51
N VAL A 236 22.64 -8.66 -38.22
CA VAL A 236 23.67 -8.35 -37.23
C VAL A 236 24.67 -9.50 -37.14
N ALA A 237 24.21 -10.74 -37.04
CA ALA A 237 25.07 -11.93 -37.00
C ALA A 237 25.90 -12.07 -38.29
N GLN A 238 25.30 -11.78 -39.45
CA GLN A 238 26.01 -11.75 -40.73
C GLN A 238 27.14 -10.71 -40.74
N ILE A 239 26.89 -9.48 -40.27
CA ILE A 239 27.90 -8.42 -40.17
C ILE A 239 29.05 -8.86 -39.24
N HIS A 240 28.74 -9.51 -38.10
CA HIS A 240 29.76 -10.07 -37.21
C HIS A 240 30.65 -11.11 -37.93
N ALA A 241 30.04 -12.03 -38.67
CA ALA A 241 30.77 -13.06 -39.43
C ALA A 241 31.59 -12.46 -40.60
N GLU A 242 31.03 -11.47 -41.29
CA GLU A 242 31.70 -10.76 -42.38
C GLU A 242 32.92 -9.99 -41.87
N LEU A 243 32.77 -9.20 -40.81
CA LEU A 243 33.89 -8.50 -40.16
C LEU A 243 34.96 -9.48 -39.66
N ALA A 244 34.58 -10.62 -39.08
CA ALA A 244 35.53 -11.64 -38.64
C ALA A 244 36.39 -12.17 -39.80
N THR A 245 35.73 -12.48 -40.92
CA THR A 245 36.39 -13.02 -42.11
C THR A 245 37.27 -11.96 -42.75
N GLN A 246 36.73 -10.75 -42.95
CA GLN A 246 37.41 -9.60 -43.53
C GLN A 246 38.66 -9.21 -42.76
N ILE A 247 38.58 -9.12 -41.43
CA ILE A 247 39.74 -8.81 -40.60
C ILE A 247 40.77 -9.95 -40.69
N THR A 248 40.35 -11.21 -40.64
CA THR A 248 41.27 -12.35 -40.74
C THR A 248 42.01 -12.38 -42.08
N GLU A 249 41.33 -12.06 -43.18
CA GLU A 249 41.93 -11.93 -44.50
C GLU A 249 42.90 -10.75 -44.58
N ASP A 250 42.56 -9.61 -43.98
CA ASP A 250 43.45 -8.45 -43.93
C ASP A 250 44.75 -8.73 -43.17
N PHE A 251 44.65 -9.43 -42.03
CA PHE A 251 45.83 -9.89 -41.31
C PHE A 251 46.67 -10.87 -42.15
N LYS A 252 46.04 -11.83 -42.84
CA LYS A 252 46.74 -12.76 -43.73
C LYS A 252 47.48 -12.05 -44.85
N ASN A 253 46.83 -11.09 -45.50
CA ASN A 253 47.40 -10.31 -46.60
C ASN A 253 48.58 -9.42 -46.14
N VAL A 254 48.52 -8.86 -44.92
CA VAL A 254 49.58 -7.99 -44.39
C VAL A 254 50.82 -8.78 -43.97
N PHE A 255 50.65 -9.96 -43.36
CA PHE A 255 51.77 -10.72 -42.77
C PHE A 255 52.29 -11.88 -43.63
N THR A 256 51.64 -12.25 -44.74
CA THR A 256 52.15 -13.30 -45.64
C THR A 256 53.12 -12.72 -46.67
N PRO A 257 54.42 -13.08 -46.64
CA PRO A 257 55.41 -12.55 -47.58
C PRO A 257 55.15 -13.06 -49.00
N GLY A 258 55.10 -12.15 -49.97
CA GLY A 258 54.95 -12.48 -51.40
C GLY A 258 53.57 -12.20 -52.01
N GLN A 259 52.53 -11.90 -51.21
CA GLN A 259 51.29 -11.36 -51.75
C GLN A 259 51.42 -9.85 -51.98
N GLN A 260 51.73 -9.46 -53.22
CA GLN A 260 51.59 -8.06 -53.63
C GLN A 260 50.11 -7.73 -53.83
N ASN A 261 49.39 -7.50 -52.72
CA ASN A 261 48.04 -6.97 -52.79
C ASN A 261 48.03 -5.45 -52.59
N THR A 262 47.10 -4.79 -53.27
CA THR A 262 47.05 -3.34 -53.52
C THR A 262 46.65 -2.49 -52.30
N VAL A 263 46.22 -3.11 -51.20
CA VAL A 263 45.75 -2.43 -49.98
C VAL A 263 46.78 -2.59 -48.88
N LYS A 264 47.72 -1.64 -48.77
CA LYS A 264 48.63 -1.54 -47.62
C LYS A 264 47.85 -0.93 -46.45
N MET A 265 47.24 -1.78 -45.63
CA MET A 265 46.60 -1.35 -44.39
C MET A 265 47.66 -0.83 -43.42
N SER A 266 47.41 0.31 -42.78
CA SER A 266 48.36 0.88 -41.81
C SER A 266 48.37 0.06 -40.51
N LEU A 267 49.47 0.13 -39.76
CA LEU A 267 49.57 -0.51 -38.44
C LEU A 267 48.50 0.03 -37.47
N SER A 268 48.08 1.29 -37.63
CA SER A 268 47.00 1.89 -36.83
C SER A 268 45.63 1.29 -37.16
N GLN A 269 45.31 1.10 -38.44
CA GLN A 269 44.07 0.43 -38.85
C GLN A 269 44.03 -1.03 -38.38
N LEU A 270 45.18 -1.70 -38.36
CA LEU A 270 45.31 -3.04 -37.80
C LEU A 270 45.08 -3.08 -36.28
N ALA A 271 45.60 -2.08 -35.56
CA ALA A 271 45.34 -1.93 -34.13
C ALA A 271 43.85 -1.67 -33.84
N ASP A 272 43.16 -0.90 -34.68
CA ASP A 272 41.72 -0.69 -34.57
C ASP A 272 40.93 -1.97 -34.91
N ALA A 273 41.36 -2.73 -35.92
CA ALA A 273 40.79 -4.03 -36.23
C ALA A 273 40.94 -5.03 -35.06
N CYS A 274 42.08 -5.02 -34.36
CA CYS A 274 42.26 -5.80 -33.12
C CYS A 274 41.23 -5.44 -32.03
N ARG A 275 40.90 -4.15 -31.89
CA ARG A 275 39.87 -3.70 -30.93
C ARG A 275 38.50 -4.22 -31.35
N VAL A 276 38.17 -4.18 -32.63
CA VAL A 276 36.92 -4.75 -33.16
C VAL A 276 36.88 -6.26 -32.88
N VAL A 277 37.94 -7.02 -33.18
CA VAL A 277 38.03 -8.47 -32.89
C VAL A 277 37.85 -8.80 -31.41
N SER A 278 38.23 -7.89 -30.50
CA SER A 278 38.01 -8.10 -29.07
C SER A 278 36.55 -8.01 -28.64
N VAL A 279 35.71 -7.34 -29.42
CA VAL A 279 34.25 -7.23 -29.22
C VAL A 279 33.50 -8.35 -29.93
N LEU A 280 34.05 -8.86 -31.03
CA LEU A 280 33.54 -10.04 -31.71
C LEU A 280 33.66 -11.30 -30.83
N GLU A 281 33.12 -12.42 -31.33
CA GLU A 281 33.18 -13.70 -30.64
C GLU A 281 34.62 -14.09 -30.23
N PRO A 282 34.84 -14.58 -28.99
CA PRO A 282 36.16 -14.99 -28.50
C PRO A 282 36.83 -16.07 -29.37
N LYS A 283 36.05 -16.82 -30.15
CA LYS A 283 36.54 -17.83 -31.09
C LYS A 283 37.38 -17.21 -32.21
N VAL A 284 36.92 -16.12 -32.80
CA VAL A 284 37.62 -15.42 -33.90
C VAL A 284 39.01 -14.96 -33.44
N LYS A 285 39.10 -14.39 -32.24
CA LYS A 285 40.37 -13.99 -31.63
C LYS A 285 41.33 -15.18 -31.45
N ARG A 286 40.84 -16.31 -30.95
CA ARG A 286 41.67 -17.52 -30.76
C ARG A 286 42.17 -18.08 -32.09
N ASP A 287 41.30 -18.14 -33.09
CA ASP A 287 41.64 -18.68 -34.41
C ASP A 287 42.66 -17.79 -35.11
N LEU A 288 42.50 -16.47 -35.03
CA LEU A 288 43.47 -15.50 -35.55
C LEU A 288 44.83 -15.61 -34.85
N LEU A 289 44.85 -15.68 -33.51
CA LEU A 289 46.09 -15.86 -32.74
C LEU A 289 46.78 -17.18 -33.07
N LYS A 290 46.02 -18.28 -33.17
CA LYS A 290 46.57 -19.60 -33.53
C LYS A 290 47.22 -19.56 -34.91
N TRP A 291 46.56 -18.95 -35.89
CA TRP A 291 47.12 -18.76 -37.22
C TRP A 291 48.39 -17.90 -37.18
N PHE A 292 48.35 -16.76 -36.49
CA PHE A 292 49.50 -15.84 -36.41
C PHE A 292 50.71 -16.49 -35.74
N ILE A 293 50.51 -17.20 -34.62
CA ILE A 293 51.57 -17.95 -33.93
C ILE A 293 52.16 -19.02 -34.85
N ASN A 294 51.32 -19.78 -35.56
CA ASN A 294 51.80 -20.79 -36.51
C ASN A 294 52.62 -20.17 -37.65
N LEU A 295 52.25 -18.99 -38.13
CA LEU A 295 53.00 -18.27 -39.16
C LEU A 295 54.39 -17.85 -38.64
N GLN A 296 54.46 -17.26 -37.45
CA GLN A 296 55.75 -16.86 -36.85
C GLN A 296 56.64 -18.07 -36.51
N LEU A 297 56.02 -19.18 -36.10
CA LEU A 297 56.73 -20.42 -35.79
C LEU A 297 57.05 -21.25 -37.05
N GLN A 298 56.60 -20.86 -38.24
CA GLN A 298 56.85 -21.61 -39.46
C GLN A 298 58.35 -21.74 -39.75
N GLU A 299 59.11 -20.66 -39.52
CA GLU A 299 60.57 -20.68 -39.64
C GLU A 299 61.21 -21.58 -38.59
N TYR A 300 60.72 -21.56 -37.35
CA TYR A 300 61.18 -22.47 -36.28
C TYR A 300 60.96 -23.93 -36.65
N VAL A 301 59.75 -24.26 -37.13
CA VAL A 301 59.40 -25.63 -37.54
C VAL A 301 60.26 -26.10 -38.70
N GLN A 302 60.61 -25.22 -39.64
CA GLN A 302 61.52 -25.57 -40.75
C GLN A 302 62.97 -25.75 -40.28
N LEU A 303 63.48 -24.89 -39.40
CA LEU A 303 64.86 -24.95 -38.90
C LEU A 303 65.12 -26.14 -37.95
N PHE A 304 64.12 -26.53 -37.17
CA PHE A 304 64.23 -27.59 -36.16
C PHE A 304 63.39 -28.84 -36.51
N HIS A 305 63.11 -29.07 -37.79
CA HIS A 305 62.45 -30.27 -38.26
C HIS A 305 63.31 -31.52 -37.98
N GLU A 306 62.69 -32.68 -37.74
CA GLU A 306 63.38 -33.95 -37.39
C GLU A 306 64.49 -34.38 -38.38
N ASN A 307 64.46 -33.87 -39.60
CA ASN A 307 65.45 -34.14 -40.65
C ASN A 307 66.66 -33.19 -40.64
N GLN A 308 66.70 -32.21 -39.74
CA GLN A 308 67.80 -31.24 -39.61
C GLN A 308 68.68 -31.61 -38.41
N ASP A 309 70.01 -31.62 -38.58
CA ASP A 309 70.99 -31.95 -37.52
C ASP A 309 70.89 -31.02 -36.29
N ILE A 310 70.27 -29.85 -36.46
CA ILE A 310 70.06 -28.82 -35.42
C ILE A 310 68.86 -29.16 -34.51
N ALA A 311 68.03 -30.16 -34.87
CA ALA A 311 66.82 -30.54 -34.14
C ALA A 311 67.09 -31.45 -32.92
N TRP A 312 68.27 -32.05 -32.81
CA TRP A 312 68.60 -32.98 -31.73
C TRP A 312 68.70 -32.30 -30.36
N LEU A 313 68.36 -33.05 -29.30
CA LEU A 313 68.33 -32.60 -27.89
C LEU A 313 69.65 -31.96 -27.41
N ASP A 314 70.78 -32.36 -28.02
CA ASP A 314 72.12 -31.82 -27.74
C ASP A 314 72.32 -30.35 -28.15
N LYS A 315 71.35 -29.76 -28.87
CA LYS A 315 71.39 -28.35 -29.34
C LYS A 315 70.24 -27.50 -28.80
N ILE A 316 69.75 -27.82 -27.59
CA ILE A 316 68.68 -27.07 -26.92
C ILE A 316 69.03 -25.57 -26.73
N ASP A 317 70.31 -25.24 -26.55
CA ASP A 317 70.77 -23.85 -26.45
C ASP A 317 70.46 -23.04 -27.71
N LYS A 318 70.49 -23.66 -28.90
CA LYS A 318 70.16 -23.00 -30.18
C LYS A 318 68.66 -22.74 -30.31
N ARG A 319 67.81 -23.59 -29.73
CA ARG A 319 66.35 -23.36 -29.66
C ARG A 319 66.03 -22.18 -28.74
N TYR A 320 66.71 -22.09 -27.60
CA TYR A 320 66.55 -20.97 -26.67
C TYR A 320 67.07 -19.65 -27.25
N ALA A 321 68.19 -19.70 -27.98
CA ALA A 321 68.75 -18.54 -28.67
C ALA A 321 67.87 -18.02 -29.82
N TRP A 322 67.09 -18.87 -30.48
CA TRP A 322 66.16 -18.46 -31.54
C TRP A 322 64.90 -17.77 -30.99
N ILE A 323 64.39 -18.21 -29.82
CA ILE A 323 63.18 -17.65 -29.20
C ILE A 323 63.46 -16.27 -28.56
N LYS A 324 64.70 -16.01 -28.15
CA LYS A 324 65.13 -14.77 -27.49
C LYS A 324 65.25 -13.61 -28.46
#